data_AF-A0A8T4PRN4-F1
#
_entry.id   AF-A0A8T4PRN4-F1
#
_cell.length_a   1.000
_cell.length_b   1.000
_cell.length_c   1.000
_cell.angle_alpha   90.00
_cell.angle_beta   90.00
_cell.angle_gamma   90.00
#
_symmetry.space_group_name_H-M   'P 1'
#
loop_
_entity.id
_entity.type
_entity.pdbx_description
1 polymer ?
#
loop_
_entity_poly.entity_id
_entity_poly.type
_entity_poly.pdbx_seq_one_letter_code
_entity_poly.pdbx_strand_id
1 'polypeptide(L)'
;MGINPHEALKPAQKFVKHGFITSLPGLVSLYSNNPEHAIRIMSYTLFQEEWAGRTRQKKPVVVEVYGGGKLSTSDSFDEEYKNKDKIMRGKFGYWTDQGLNDRGFFECVQIEEGEFHDLLDGKLRGNRTIDVISYSDIKRMNISRLSKPYAAVLDFDLAKKLESGLHTLSPLRKSHLFRLRAGGRNQAENLLDEIYSTRGDTLIGNWHAFGRIKSQHPEIRILKFHGLFDLIRGLDGDTLLNGPATYLALEPYNTPQQLILL
;
A
#
# COMPACT_ATOMS: atom_id res chain seq x y z
N MET A 1 -9.83 -6.63 20.30
CA MET A 1 -10.22 -5.69 19.23
C MET A 1 -8.96 -4.96 18.82
N GLY A 2 -8.60 -4.98 17.54
CA GLY A 2 -7.41 -4.25 17.07
C GLY A 2 -7.68 -2.75 16.97
N ILE A 3 -6.61 -1.96 17.04
CA ILE A 3 -6.66 -0.51 16.85
C ILE A 3 -6.86 -0.24 15.35
N ASN A 4 -7.79 0.67 15.01
CA ASN A 4 -8.06 1.02 13.62
C ASN A 4 -6.89 1.84 13.02
N PRO A 5 -6.78 1.96 11.69
CA PRO A 5 -5.64 2.58 11.04
C PRO A 5 -5.44 4.06 11.37
N HIS A 6 -6.51 4.85 11.54
CA HIS A 6 -6.36 6.28 11.86
C HIS A 6 -5.93 6.49 13.33
N GLU A 7 -6.33 5.62 14.26
CA GLU A 7 -5.87 5.65 15.64
C GLU A 7 -4.44 5.15 15.79
N ALA A 8 -4.08 4.05 15.11
CA ALA A 8 -2.73 3.49 15.12
C ALA A 8 -1.69 4.45 14.51
N LEU A 9 -2.14 5.33 13.61
CA LEU A 9 -1.26 6.34 13.01
C LEU A 9 -0.82 7.42 14.01
N LYS A 10 -1.62 7.75 15.04
CA LYS A 10 -1.29 8.77 16.05
C LYS A 10 0.02 8.50 16.79
N PRO A 11 0.21 7.33 17.45
CA PRO A 11 1.47 7.04 18.13
C PRO A 11 2.65 6.96 17.15
N ALA A 12 2.45 6.41 15.95
CA ALA A 12 3.47 6.39 14.91
C ALA A 12 3.94 7.80 14.53
N GLN A 13 3.02 8.72 14.24
CA GLN A 13 3.36 10.11 13.92
C GLN A 13 4.04 10.85 15.08
N LYS A 14 3.64 10.56 16.33
CA LYS A 14 4.29 11.14 17.51
C LYS A 14 5.74 10.70 17.64
N PHE A 15 6.05 9.45 17.27
CA PHE A 15 7.40 8.90 17.27
C PHE A 15 8.30 9.52 16.19
N VAL A 16 7.72 9.79 15.01
CA VAL A 16 8.41 10.19 13.78
C VAL A 16 8.98 11.62 13.80
N LYS A 17 9.00 12.33 14.93
CA LYS A 17 9.59 13.67 15.05
C LYS A 17 11.00 13.79 14.47
N HIS A 18 11.76 12.69 14.50
CA HIS A 18 13.07 12.60 13.85
C HIS A 18 13.12 11.50 12.76
N GLY A 19 12.08 10.68 12.63
CA GLY A 19 12.08 9.41 11.90
C GLY A 19 11.25 9.38 10.61
N PHE A 20 10.78 8.19 10.21
CA PHE A 20 9.77 8.02 9.16
C PHE A 20 8.86 6.79 9.40
N ILE A 21 7.63 6.82 8.91
CA ILE A 21 6.74 5.66 8.87
C ILE A 21 6.95 4.95 7.53
N THR A 22 7.12 3.64 7.56
CA THR A 22 7.56 2.90 6.38
C THR A 22 6.42 2.64 5.38
N SER A 23 6.70 2.91 4.10
CA SER A 23 5.98 2.31 2.98
C SER A 23 6.59 0.93 2.66
N LEU A 24 6.01 0.17 1.72
CA LEU A 24 6.56 -1.14 1.37
C LEU A 24 8.01 -1.11 0.87
N PRO A 25 8.43 -0.15 0.02
CA PRO A 25 9.83 -0.03 -0.38
C PRO A 25 10.77 0.13 0.82
N GLY A 26 10.34 0.87 1.84
CA GLY A 26 11.11 1.04 3.08
C GLY A 26 11.17 -0.25 3.88
N LEU A 27 10.05 -0.98 3.99
CA LEU A 27 9.99 -2.27 4.67
C LEU A 27 10.92 -3.30 4.02
N VAL A 28 10.93 -3.40 2.68
CA VAL A 28 11.82 -4.30 1.93
C VAL A 28 13.28 -3.94 2.14
N SER A 29 13.62 -2.64 2.16
CA SER A 29 14.97 -2.20 2.45
C SER A 29 15.44 -2.59 3.86
N LEU A 30 14.53 -2.64 4.83
CA LEU A 30 14.86 -3.08 6.20
C LEU A 30 15.08 -4.59 6.26
N TYR A 31 14.26 -5.39 5.57
CA TYR A 31 14.44 -6.84 5.52
C TYR A 31 15.80 -7.27 4.99
N SER A 32 16.28 -6.54 3.97
CA SER A 32 17.58 -6.80 3.34
C SER A 32 18.74 -6.52 4.31
N ASN A 33 18.57 -5.58 5.23
CA ASN A 33 19.61 -5.17 6.18
C ASN A 33 19.49 -5.85 7.56
N ASN A 34 18.34 -6.46 7.88
CA ASN A 34 18.05 -7.05 9.20
C ASN A 34 17.38 -8.42 9.08
N PRO A 35 18.11 -9.48 8.63
CA PRO A 35 17.49 -10.73 8.24
C PRO A 35 16.90 -11.57 9.38
N GLU A 36 17.37 -11.38 10.61
CA GLU A 36 16.91 -12.14 11.78
C GLU A 36 15.71 -11.49 12.50
N HIS A 37 15.18 -10.37 11.99
CA HIS A 37 14.25 -9.56 12.76
C HIS A 37 12.78 -9.98 12.59
N ALA A 38 12.01 -9.89 13.68
CA ALA A 38 10.57 -10.17 13.75
C ALA A 38 9.71 -9.38 12.73
N ILE A 39 10.29 -8.38 12.06
CA ILE A 39 9.64 -7.59 11.02
C ILE A 39 9.13 -8.48 9.87
N ARG A 40 9.71 -9.67 9.67
CA ARG A 40 9.32 -10.60 8.60
C ARG A 40 8.02 -11.36 8.91
N ILE A 41 7.65 -11.45 10.19
CA ILE A 41 6.59 -12.35 10.66
C ILE A 41 5.25 -11.62 10.74
N MET A 42 5.26 -10.33 11.06
CA MET A 42 4.07 -9.56 11.34
C MET A 42 3.44 -8.95 10.08
N SER A 43 2.14 -8.66 10.18
CA SER A 43 1.38 -7.90 9.19
C SER A 43 1.44 -6.41 9.53
N TYR A 44 1.60 -5.57 8.51
CA TYR A 44 1.76 -4.12 8.62
C TYR A 44 0.73 -3.39 7.77
N THR A 45 0.19 -2.32 8.33
CA THR A 45 -0.39 -1.24 7.54
C THR A 45 0.75 -0.40 7.00
N LEU A 46 0.81 -0.27 5.68
CA LEU A 46 1.86 0.47 5.00
C LEU A 46 1.52 1.96 5.02
N PHE A 47 2.53 2.82 5.16
CA PHE A 47 2.38 4.26 4.96
C PHE A 47 2.35 4.59 3.46
N GLN A 48 1.37 4.02 2.78
CA GLN A 48 1.20 4.03 1.34
C GLN A 48 -0.30 4.01 1.01
N GLU A 49 -0.69 4.77 0.00
CA GLU A 49 -2.07 4.84 -0.46
C GLU A 49 -2.16 4.39 -1.92
N GLU A 50 -3.14 3.53 -2.23
CA GLU A 50 -3.48 3.14 -3.60
C GLU A 50 -4.68 3.97 -4.05
N TRP A 51 -4.45 4.84 -5.03
CA TRP A 51 -5.48 5.69 -5.62
C TRP A 51 -5.87 5.12 -6.98
N ALA A 52 -7.17 5.03 -7.27
CA ALA A 52 -7.66 4.70 -8.60
C ALA A 52 -8.54 5.83 -9.12
N GLY A 53 -8.45 6.14 -10.41
CA GLY A 53 -9.22 7.24 -10.99
C GLY A 53 -8.94 7.40 -12.48
N ARG A 54 -9.19 8.61 -12.99
CA ARG A 54 -8.98 8.94 -14.41
C ARG A 54 -8.16 10.20 -14.56
N THR A 55 -7.32 10.26 -15.59
CA THR A 55 -6.65 11.50 -15.99
C THR A 55 -7.65 12.49 -16.56
N ARG A 56 -7.21 13.75 -16.78
CA ARG A 56 -8.03 14.78 -17.45
C ARG A 56 -8.48 14.34 -18.86
N GLN A 57 -7.68 13.51 -19.53
CA GLN A 57 -8.00 12.87 -20.82
C GLN A 57 -8.88 11.61 -20.66
N LYS A 58 -9.47 11.40 -19.49
CA LYS A 58 -10.36 10.28 -19.13
C LYS A 58 -9.71 8.89 -19.21
N LYS A 59 -8.38 8.81 -19.25
CA LYS A 59 -7.63 7.56 -19.21
C LYS A 59 -7.64 6.99 -17.78
N PRO A 60 -8.06 5.73 -17.55
CA PRO A 60 -8.05 5.14 -16.21
C PRO A 60 -6.62 4.82 -15.77
N VAL A 61 -6.28 5.17 -14.53
CA VAL A 61 -4.95 4.95 -13.94
C VAL A 61 -5.06 4.54 -12.47
N VAL A 62 -4.03 3.85 -11.99
CA VAL A 62 -3.76 3.59 -10.57
C VAL A 62 -2.52 4.39 -10.18
N VAL A 63 -2.53 4.99 -9.00
CA VAL A 63 -1.41 5.76 -8.44
C VAL A 63 -1.07 5.18 -7.07
N GLU A 64 0.17 4.77 -6.88
CA GLU A 64 0.70 4.46 -5.55
C GLU A 64 1.37 5.69 -4.98
N VAL A 65 0.92 6.14 -3.81
CA VAL A 65 1.47 7.29 -3.09
C VAL A 65 2.28 6.79 -1.91
N TYR A 66 3.61 6.91 -1.98
CA TYR A 66 4.54 6.44 -0.95
C TYR A 66 4.73 7.50 0.13
N GLY A 67 3.74 7.62 1.00
CA GLY A 67 3.68 8.60 2.07
C GLY A 67 3.19 9.98 1.60
N GLY A 68 2.75 10.79 2.56
CA GLY A 68 2.36 12.18 2.33
C GLY A 68 0.99 12.41 1.67
N GLY A 69 0.28 11.35 1.25
CA GLY A 69 -1.06 11.39 0.64
C GLY A 69 -2.19 11.92 1.53
N LYS A 70 -3.44 11.65 1.15
CA LYS A 70 -4.64 12.24 1.77
C LYS A 70 -4.99 11.60 3.11
N LEU A 71 -4.61 10.34 3.32
CA LEU A 71 -4.78 9.58 4.56
C LEU A 71 -3.49 9.50 5.39
N SER A 72 -2.47 10.28 5.00
CA SER A 72 -1.13 10.26 5.60
C SER A 72 -1.02 10.93 6.98
N THR A 73 -2.09 11.58 7.47
CA THR A 73 -2.15 12.04 8.86
C THR A 73 -3.35 11.49 9.59
N SER A 74 -3.22 11.27 10.91
CA SER A 74 -4.34 10.76 11.69
C SER A 74 -5.56 11.67 11.60
N ASP A 75 -5.37 13.00 11.63
CA ASP A 75 -6.49 13.96 11.54
C ASP A 75 -7.17 13.93 10.17
N SER A 76 -6.39 13.91 9.08
CA SER A 76 -6.97 13.84 7.73
C SER A 76 -7.65 12.50 7.46
N PHE A 77 -7.07 11.39 7.93
CA PHE A 77 -7.70 10.09 7.85
C PHE A 77 -9.01 10.09 8.65
N ASP A 78 -8.99 10.53 9.91
CA ASP A 78 -10.18 10.56 10.77
C ASP A 78 -11.30 11.43 10.16
N GLU A 79 -10.96 12.58 9.57
CA GLU A 79 -11.89 13.44 8.82
C GLU A 79 -12.58 12.68 7.67
N GLU A 80 -11.80 12.04 6.80
CA GLU A 80 -12.35 11.30 5.65
C GLU A 80 -13.13 10.05 6.10
N TYR A 81 -12.65 9.32 7.11
CA TYR A 81 -13.29 8.09 7.59
C TYR A 81 -14.61 8.35 8.34
N LYS A 82 -14.71 9.49 9.02
CA LYS A 82 -15.95 9.93 9.68
C LYS A 82 -16.99 10.44 8.70
N ASN A 83 -16.57 10.92 7.53
CA ASN A 83 -17.49 11.28 6.45
C ASN A 83 -18.06 10.03 5.77
N LYS A 84 -19.15 9.49 6.32
CA LYS A 84 -19.75 8.22 5.86
C LYS A 84 -20.24 8.25 4.40
N ASP A 85 -20.54 9.42 3.86
CA ASP A 85 -20.97 9.58 2.47
C ASP A 85 -19.82 9.33 1.49
N LYS A 86 -18.56 9.45 1.94
CA LYS A 86 -17.37 9.13 1.13
C LYS A 86 -16.93 7.67 1.25
N ILE A 87 -17.45 6.91 2.21
CA ILE A 87 -17.00 5.53 2.43
C ILE A 87 -17.77 4.58 1.54
N MET A 88 -17.11 4.05 0.52
CA MET A 88 -17.65 2.97 -0.29
C MET A 88 -17.29 1.62 0.33
N ARG A 89 -18.29 0.73 0.41
CA ARG A 89 -18.12 -0.65 0.90
C ARG A 89 -18.53 -1.63 -0.19
N GLY A 90 -17.71 -2.64 -0.40
CA GLY A 90 -18.09 -3.75 -1.27
C GLY A 90 -17.84 -5.09 -0.58
N LYS A 91 -18.56 -6.12 -1.04
CA LYS A 91 -18.36 -7.50 -0.58
C LYS A 91 -17.36 -8.20 -1.48
N PHE A 92 -16.63 -9.16 -0.92
CA PHE A 92 -15.82 -10.09 -1.69
C PHE A 92 -15.78 -11.48 -1.06
N GLY A 93 -15.44 -12.46 -1.89
CA GLY A 93 -15.31 -13.84 -1.49
C GLY A 93 -13.93 -14.14 -0.89
N TYR A 94 -13.82 -14.70 0.31
CA TYR A 94 -12.56 -15.36 0.71
C TYR A 94 -12.55 -16.78 0.19
N TRP A 95 -11.44 -17.21 -0.40
CA TRP A 95 -11.20 -18.63 -0.61
C TRP A 95 -10.89 -19.28 0.74
N THR A 96 -11.72 -20.24 1.12
CA THR A 96 -11.50 -21.14 2.25
C THR A 96 -11.37 -22.56 1.77
N ASP A 97 -10.95 -23.48 2.65
CA ASP A 97 -10.93 -24.93 2.40
C ASP A 97 -12.33 -25.49 2.05
N GLN A 98 -13.40 -24.71 2.27
CA GLN A 98 -14.79 -25.03 1.95
C GLN A 98 -15.33 -24.30 0.70
N GLY A 99 -14.46 -23.61 -0.05
CA GLY A 99 -14.83 -22.79 -1.21
C GLY A 99 -14.90 -21.29 -0.91
N LEU A 100 -15.43 -20.52 -1.87
CA LEU A 100 -15.56 -19.07 -1.78
C LEU A 100 -16.64 -18.70 -0.75
N ASN A 101 -16.30 -17.99 0.33
CA ASN A 101 -17.28 -17.45 1.28
C ASN A 101 -17.54 -15.95 1.03
N ASP A 102 -18.79 -15.52 0.91
CA ASP A 102 -19.15 -14.10 0.63
C ASP A 102 -19.07 -13.19 1.88
N ARG A 103 -18.10 -13.45 2.77
CA ARG A 103 -17.97 -12.75 4.06
C ARG A 103 -16.89 -11.66 4.07
N GLY A 104 -16.14 -11.50 2.99
CA GLY A 104 -15.16 -10.43 2.84
C GLY A 104 -15.80 -9.09 2.57
N PHE A 105 -15.19 -8.03 3.11
CA PHE A 105 -15.59 -6.65 2.88
C PHE A 105 -14.34 -5.83 2.60
N PHE A 106 -14.41 -4.95 1.61
CA PHE A 106 -13.41 -3.92 1.39
C PHE A 106 -14.03 -2.54 1.64
N GLU A 107 -13.20 -1.59 2.07
CA GLU A 107 -13.57 -0.19 2.23
C GLU A 107 -12.60 0.69 1.45
N CYS A 108 -13.10 1.78 0.89
CA CYS A 108 -12.27 2.83 0.29
C CYS A 108 -12.92 4.19 0.50
N VAL A 109 -12.09 5.24 0.41
CA VAL A 109 -12.55 6.62 0.46
C VAL A 109 -12.77 7.10 -0.97
N GLN A 110 -14.00 7.44 -1.33
CA GLN A 110 -14.31 8.14 -2.56
C GLN A 110 -13.83 9.59 -2.44
N ILE A 111 -13.20 10.10 -3.49
CA ILE A 111 -12.69 11.47 -3.55
C ILE A 111 -13.19 12.19 -4.80
N GLU A 112 -13.04 13.51 -4.80
CA GLU A 112 -13.45 14.33 -5.93
C GLU A 112 -12.48 14.18 -7.12
N GLU A 113 -13.00 14.32 -8.36
CA GLU A 113 -12.15 14.33 -9.57
C GLU A 113 -11.06 15.40 -9.49
N GLY A 114 -11.37 16.57 -8.92
CA GLY A 114 -10.40 17.65 -8.73
C GLY A 114 -9.22 17.24 -7.86
N GLU A 115 -9.48 16.55 -6.74
CA GLU A 115 -8.43 16.09 -5.82
C GLU A 115 -7.53 15.03 -6.46
N PHE A 116 -8.11 14.13 -7.26
CA PHE A 116 -7.34 13.14 -8.01
C PHE A 116 -6.45 13.80 -9.07
N HIS A 117 -6.96 14.80 -9.79
CA HIS A 117 -6.16 15.54 -10.76
C HIS A 117 -5.06 16.38 -10.10
N ASP A 118 -5.33 16.98 -8.94
CA ASP A 118 -4.32 17.69 -8.17
C ASP A 118 -3.17 16.76 -7.77
N LEU A 119 -3.46 15.53 -7.33
CA LEU A 119 -2.43 14.52 -7.08
C LEU A 119 -1.60 14.24 -8.34
N LEU A 120 -2.24 14.04 -9.50
CA LEU A 120 -1.54 13.80 -10.77
C LEU A 120 -0.68 15.00 -11.19
N ASP A 121 -1.08 16.22 -10.83
CA ASP A 121 -0.35 17.46 -11.05
C ASP A 121 0.72 17.72 -9.94
N GLY A 122 0.94 16.77 -9.02
CA GLY A 122 1.94 16.84 -7.95
C GLY A 122 1.55 17.74 -6.78
N LYS A 123 0.27 18.02 -6.61
CA LYS A 123 -0.29 18.89 -5.56
C LYS A 123 -1.00 18.06 -4.50
N LEU A 124 -0.75 18.41 -3.25
CA LEU A 124 -1.37 17.81 -2.07
C LEU A 124 -2.07 18.89 -1.24
N ARG A 125 -2.95 18.45 -0.34
CA ARG A 125 -3.65 19.35 0.60
C ARG A 125 -2.65 20.22 1.39
N GLY A 126 -2.99 21.49 1.52
CA GLY A 126 -2.20 22.47 2.30
C GLY A 126 -0.98 23.01 1.56
N ASN A 127 -1.05 23.18 0.24
CA ASN A 127 0.04 23.67 -0.62
C ASN A 127 1.30 22.80 -0.61
N ARG A 128 1.18 21.55 -0.15
CA ARG A 128 2.27 20.57 -0.20
C ARG A 128 2.41 20.04 -1.64
N THR A 129 3.61 19.62 -2.00
CA THR A 129 3.89 19.04 -3.30
C THR A 129 4.46 17.63 -3.15
N ILE A 130 4.31 16.84 -4.21
CA ILE A 130 4.82 15.48 -4.29
C ILE A 130 5.37 15.23 -5.70
N ASP A 131 6.49 14.51 -5.78
CA ASP A 131 7.04 14.09 -7.07
C ASP A 131 6.13 13.01 -7.66
N VAL A 132 5.60 13.26 -8.86
CA VAL A 132 4.77 12.30 -9.60
C VAL A 132 5.59 11.75 -10.75
N ILE A 133 5.80 10.43 -10.74
CA ILE A 133 6.60 9.73 -11.75
C ILE A 133 5.76 8.68 -12.48
N SER A 134 6.19 8.29 -13.67
CA SER A 134 5.55 7.16 -14.35
C SER A 134 6.06 5.82 -13.81
N TYR A 135 5.26 4.77 -13.96
CA TYR A 135 5.73 3.40 -13.72
C TYR A 135 6.93 3.01 -14.60
N SER A 136 7.15 3.67 -15.74
CA SER A 136 8.34 3.40 -16.54
C SER A 136 9.62 3.95 -15.91
N ASP A 137 9.51 5.06 -15.17
CA ASP A 137 10.63 5.69 -14.46
C ASP A 137 10.98 4.91 -13.20
N ILE A 138 9.97 4.41 -12.47
CA ILE A 138 10.18 3.65 -11.24
C ILE A 138 11.02 2.38 -11.46
N LYS A 139 10.95 1.77 -12.66
CA LYS A 139 11.78 0.61 -13.03
C LYS A 139 13.28 0.93 -13.07
N ARG A 140 13.63 2.19 -13.26
CA ARG A 140 15.01 2.68 -13.44
C ARG A 140 15.56 3.37 -12.20
N MET A 141 14.70 3.62 -11.21
CA MET A 141 15.10 4.31 -9.99
C MET A 141 15.77 3.37 -9.00
N ASN A 142 16.90 3.82 -8.46
CA ASN A 142 17.48 3.25 -7.26
C ASN A 142 16.83 3.98 -6.07
N ILE A 143 15.90 3.33 -5.37
CA ILE A 143 15.04 3.94 -4.35
C ILE A 143 15.80 4.19 -3.04
N SER A 144 17.08 4.55 -3.09
CA SER A 144 17.83 4.99 -1.90
C SER A 144 17.28 6.31 -1.31
N ARG A 145 16.28 6.93 -1.94
CA ARG A 145 15.56 8.13 -1.49
C ARG A 145 14.24 7.83 -0.77
N LEU A 146 14.19 6.79 0.05
CA LEU A 146 13.06 6.44 0.93
C LEU A 146 12.60 7.57 1.88
N SER A 147 13.36 8.66 1.99
CA SER A 147 13.05 9.79 2.88
C SER A 147 12.10 10.83 2.28
N LYS A 148 11.79 10.79 0.98
CA LYS A 148 10.90 11.78 0.35
C LYS A 148 9.60 11.12 -0.13
N PRO A 149 8.43 11.69 0.18
CA PRO A 149 7.17 11.31 -0.44
C PRO A 149 7.23 11.42 -1.96
N TYR A 150 6.70 10.42 -2.65
CA TYR A 150 6.54 10.43 -4.11
C TYR A 150 5.29 9.61 -4.50
N ALA A 151 4.82 9.80 -5.72
CA ALA A 151 3.70 9.06 -6.29
C ALA A 151 4.09 8.45 -7.63
N ALA A 152 3.63 7.22 -7.91
CA ALA A 152 3.92 6.54 -9.16
C ALA A 152 2.64 6.13 -9.89
N VAL A 153 2.54 6.50 -11.16
CA VAL A 153 1.34 6.31 -11.98
C VAL A 153 1.47 5.08 -12.88
N LEU A 154 0.47 4.21 -12.85
CA LEU A 154 0.34 3.01 -13.68
C LEU A 154 -0.98 3.04 -14.47
N ASP A 155 -0.91 2.56 -15.70
CA ASP A 155 -2.09 2.30 -16.52
C ASP A 155 -3.02 1.26 -15.86
N PHE A 156 -4.30 1.57 -15.73
CA PHE A 156 -5.24 0.70 -15.02
C PHE A 156 -5.39 -0.69 -15.68
N ASP A 157 -5.29 -0.78 -17.01
CA ASP A 157 -5.38 -2.07 -17.71
C ASP A 157 -4.14 -2.93 -17.46
N LEU A 158 -2.97 -2.32 -17.26
CA LEU A 158 -1.78 -3.03 -16.78
C LEU A 158 -1.91 -3.44 -15.31
N ALA A 159 -2.52 -2.60 -14.47
CA ALA A 159 -2.71 -2.88 -13.04
C ALA A 159 -3.63 -4.09 -12.82
N LYS A 160 -4.73 -4.19 -13.57
CA LYS A 160 -5.72 -5.27 -13.45
C LYS A 160 -5.35 -6.57 -14.18
N LYS A 161 -4.19 -6.62 -14.85
CA LYS A 161 -3.81 -7.73 -15.73
C LYS A 161 -3.58 -9.03 -14.98
N LEU A 162 -3.02 -8.97 -13.77
CA LEU A 162 -2.99 -10.12 -12.88
C LEU A 162 -4.27 -10.10 -12.06
N GLU A 163 -4.91 -11.26 -11.91
CA GLU A 163 -6.13 -11.37 -11.10
C GLU A 163 -5.86 -11.05 -9.63
N SER A 164 -6.88 -10.61 -8.91
CA SER A 164 -6.80 -10.41 -7.47
C SER A 164 -6.86 -11.75 -6.77
N GLY A 165 -5.90 -12.05 -5.90
CA GLY A 165 -5.90 -13.30 -5.13
C GLY A 165 -4.51 -13.84 -4.83
N LEU A 166 -4.43 -15.14 -4.59
CA LEU A 166 -3.22 -15.89 -4.30
C LEU A 166 -2.53 -16.35 -5.60
N HIS A 167 -1.22 -16.15 -5.69
CA HIS A 167 -0.42 -16.45 -6.89
C HIS A 167 0.90 -17.12 -6.53
N THR A 168 1.44 -17.95 -7.41
CA THR A 168 2.83 -18.38 -7.31
C THR A 168 3.79 -17.20 -7.58
N LEU A 169 5.07 -17.37 -7.30
CA LEU A 169 6.05 -16.30 -7.44
C LEU A 169 6.23 -15.84 -8.89
N SER A 170 6.15 -16.74 -9.87
CA SER A 170 6.43 -16.43 -11.29
C SER A 170 5.45 -15.41 -11.91
N PRO A 171 4.12 -15.53 -11.76
CA PRO A 171 3.18 -14.49 -12.13
C PRO A 171 3.42 -13.15 -11.42
N LEU A 172 3.70 -13.18 -10.10
CA LEU A 172 3.93 -11.97 -9.31
C LEU A 172 5.19 -11.21 -9.76
N ARG A 173 6.26 -11.94 -10.09
CA ARG A 173 7.47 -11.34 -10.67
C ARG A 173 7.17 -10.56 -11.94
N LYS A 174 6.10 -10.86 -12.68
CA LYS A 174 5.70 -10.18 -13.93
C LYS A 174 4.56 -9.16 -13.71
N SER A 175 3.97 -9.12 -12.52
CA SER A 175 2.84 -8.24 -12.19
C SER A 175 3.27 -6.78 -12.16
N HIS A 176 2.57 -5.93 -12.91
CA HIS A 176 2.83 -4.50 -12.93
C HIS A 176 2.36 -3.86 -11.63
N LEU A 177 1.20 -4.27 -11.11
CA LEU A 177 0.66 -3.80 -9.84
C LEU A 177 1.55 -4.19 -8.67
N PHE A 178 1.98 -5.46 -8.58
CA PHE A 178 2.84 -5.90 -7.47
C PHE A 178 4.16 -5.13 -7.45
N ARG A 179 4.78 -4.96 -8.62
CA ARG A 179 5.99 -4.14 -8.78
C ARG A 179 5.75 -2.68 -8.47
N LEU A 180 4.61 -2.12 -8.86
CA LEU A 180 4.24 -0.76 -8.49
C LEU A 180 4.18 -0.69 -6.96
N ARG A 181 3.31 -1.46 -6.30
CA ARG A 181 3.16 -1.45 -4.83
C ARG A 181 4.47 -1.62 -4.06
N ALA A 182 5.39 -2.46 -4.53
CA ALA A 182 6.72 -2.65 -3.94
C ALA A 182 7.69 -1.48 -4.15
N GLY A 183 7.30 -0.45 -4.90
CA GLY A 183 8.11 0.68 -5.31
C GLY A 183 8.98 0.41 -6.52
N GLY A 184 8.96 -0.74 -7.14
CA GLY A 184 9.74 -0.99 -8.33
C GLY A 184 10.05 -2.45 -8.56
N ARG A 185 10.74 -2.71 -9.68
CA ARG A 185 11.13 -4.07 -10.05
C ARG A 185 12.07 -4.69 -9.03
N ASN A 186 13.12 -3.97 -8.64
CA ASN A 186 14.16 -4.51 -7.77
C ASN A 186 13.62 -4.80 -6.38
N GLN A 187 12.79 -3.92 -5.82
CA GLN A 187 12.16 -4.10 -4.52
C GLN A 187 11.16 -5.26 -4.54
N ALA A 188 10.39 -5.41 -5.62
CA ALA A 188 9.52 -6.56 -5.78
C ALA A 188 10.31 -7.88 -5.90
N GLU A 189 11.39 -7.89 -6.68
CA GLU A 189 12.25 -9.07 -6.81
C GLU A 189 12.90 -9.43 -5.47
N ASN A 190 13.47 -8.45 -4.75
CA ASN A 190 14.02 -8.66 -3.41
C ASN A 190 12.98 -9.20 -2.42
N LEU A 191 11.76 -8.65 -2.42
CA LEU A 191 10.68 -9.14 -1.56
C LEU A 191 10.30 -10.59 -1.91
N LEU A 192 10.20 -10.93 -3.19
CA LEU A 192 9.83 -12.28 -3.63
C LEU A 192 10.97 -13.29 -3.41
N ASP A 193 12.23 -12.86 -3.55
CA ASP A 193 13.41 -13.66 -3.23
C ASP A 193 13.47 -13.95 -1.72
N GLU A 194 13.16 -12.95 -0.89
CA GLU A 194 13.09 -13.09 0.56
C GLU A 194 11.95 -14.01 1.02
N ILE A 195 10.78 -13.89 0.38
CA ILE A 195 9.68 -14.82 0.59
C ILE A 195 10.13 -16.24 0.26
N TYR A 196 10.80 -16.42 -0.89
CA TYR A 196 11.24 -17.73 -1.35
C TYR A 196 12.30 -18.34 -0.42
N SER A 197 13.28 -17.56 0.04
CA SER A 197 14.31 -18.04 0.97
C SER A 197 13.70 -18.48 2.31
N THR A 198 12.66 -17.78 2.77
CA THR A 198 12.02 -18.06 4.06
C THR A 198 10.99 -19.19 4.00
N ARG A 199 10.25 -19.31 2.89
CA ARG A 199 9.06 -20.20 2.80
C ARG A 199 9.07 -21.17 1.62
N GLY A 200 10.05 -21.10 0.74
CA GLY A 200 10.07 -21.83 -0.52
C GLY A 200 9.05 -21.31 -1.53
N ASP A 201 8.69 -22.14 -2.51
CA ASP A 201 7.64 -21.80 -3.48
C ASP A 201 6.28 -21.89 -2.80
N THR A 202 5.69 -20.72 -2.56
CA THR A 202 4.44 -20.58 -1.82
C THR A 202 3.54 -19.57 -2.50
N LEU A 203 2.22 -19.72 -2.29
CA LEU A 203 1.25 -18.77 -2.84
C LEU A 203 1.31 -17.45 -2.11
N ILE A 204 1.50 -16.33 -2.80
CA ILE A 204 1.53 -14.98 -2.23
C ILE A 204 0.36 -14.19 -2.79
N GLY A 205 -0.29 -13.44 -1.91
CA GLY A 205 -1.42 -12.63 -2.29
C GLY A 205 -1.04 -11.32 -2.92
N ASN A 206 -1.88 -10.92 -3.86
CA ASN A 206 -1.93 -9.59 -4.45
C ASN A 206 -3.40 -9.24 -4.64
N TRP A 207 -4.05 -8.74 -3.58
CA TRP A 207 -5.48 -8.44 -3.56
C TRP A 207 -5.77 -7.01 -4.00
N HIS A 208 -6.80 -6.86 -4.83
CA HIS A 208 -7.29 -5.57 -5.33
C HIS A 208 -8.73 -5.66 -5.85
N ALA A 209 -9.47 -4.57 -5.73
CA ALA A 209 -10.88 -4.50 -6.09
C ALA A 209 -11.13 -4.13 -7.57
N PHE A 210 -10.10 -4.04 -8.41
CA PHE A 210 -10.22 -3.54 -9.80
C PHE A 210 -11.19 -4.31 -10.70
N GLY A 211 -11.44 -5.60 -10.45
CA GLY A 211 -12.45 -6.38 -11.16
C GLY A 211 -13.88 -6.15 -10.68
N ARG A 212 -14.04 -5.46 -9.55
CA ARG A 212 -15.31 -5.27 -8.81
C ARG A 212 -15.77 -3.81 -8.82
N ILE A 213 -14.89 -2.89 -9.20
CA ILE A 213 -15.15 -1.45 -9.16
C ILE A 213 -15.19 -0.91 -10.58
N LYS A 214 -16.29 -0.22 -10.88
CA LYS A 214 -16.37 0.64 -12.06
C LYS A 214 -15.60 1.91 -11.72
N SER A 215 -14.47 2.18 -12.38
CA SER A 215 -13.60 3.36 -12.18
C SER A 215 -14.25 4.69 -12.57
N GLN A 216 -15.51 4.89 -12.19
CA GLN A 216 -16.31 6.06 -12.49
C GLN A 216 -16.03 7.20 -11.50
N HIS A 217 -15.67 6.86 -10.26
CA HIS A 217 -15.29 7.83 -9.25
C HIS A 217 -13.87 7.54 -8.75
N PRO A 218 -13.03 8.56 -8.56
CA PRO A 218 -11.74 8.35 -7.95
C PRO A 218 -11.87 7.92 -6.49
N GLU A 219 -10.91 7.12 -6.04
CA GLU A 219 -10.98 6.45 -4.74
C GLU A 219 -9.58 6.16 -4.19
N ILE A 220 -9.50 6.04 -2.86
CA ILE A 220 -8.26 5.80 -2.11
C ILE A 220 -8.41 4.59 -1.21
N ARG A 221 -7.37 3.75 -1.19
CA ARG A 221 -7.19 2.63 -0.27
C ARG A 221 -5.90 2.79 0.50
N ILE A 222 -5.87 2.20 1.69
CA ILE A 222 -4.62 1.92 2.39
C ILE A 222 -4.14 0.53 1.96
N LEU A 223 -2.83 0.32 1.90
CA LEU A 223 -2.29 -1.02 1.66
C LEU A 223 -1.87 -1.69 2.96
N LYS A 224 -2.06 -3.01 3.00
CA LYS A 224 -1.46 -3.87 4.00
C LYS A 224 -0.47 -4.83 3.36
N PHE A 225 0.62 -5.05 4.06
CA PHE A 225 1.49 -6.19 3.85
C PHE A 225 1.20 -7.21 4.93
N HIS A 226 0.68 -8.36 4.55
CA HIS A 226 0.48 -9.46 5.46
C HIS A 226 1.74 -10.28 5.56
N GLY A 227 2.23 -10.46 6.78
CA GLY A 227 3.53 -11.05 7.08
C GLY A 227 3.67 -12.48 6.56
N LEU A 228 4.91 -12.98 6.56
CA LEU A 228 5.22 -14.28 5.98
C LEU A 228 4.56 -15.45 6.73
N PHE A 229 4.07 -15.23 7.95
CA PHE A 229 3.36 -16.21 8.77
C PHE A 229 1.85 -16.06 8.84
N ASP A 230 1.30 -15.08 8.12
CA ASP A 230 -0.14 -14.97 7.96
C ASP A 230 -0.67 -16.07 7.01
N LEU A 231 -1.90 -16.51 7.26
CA LEU A 231 -2.66 -17.37 6.34
C LEU A 231 -2.91 -16.63 5.03
N ILE A 232 -3.10 -15.30 5.12
CA ILE A 232 -3.37 -14.39 4.00
C ILE A 232 -2.10 -13.58 3.73
N ARG A 233 -0.97 -14.22 3.43
CA ARG A 233 0.34 -13.54 3.17
C ARG A 233 0.37 -12.73 1.87
N GLY A 234 1.10 -11.60 1.84
CA GLY A 234 1.32 -10.80 0.62
C GLY A 234 0.76 -9.38 0.70
N LEU A 235 0.35 -8.81 -0.44
CA LEU A 235 -0.09 -7.43 -0.55
C LEU A 235 -1.59 -7.29 -0.73
N ASP A 236 -2.21 -6.51 0.14
CA ASP A 236 -3.65 -6.36 0.22
C ASP A 236 -4.08 -4.89 0.10
N GLY A 237 -4.69 -4.56 -1.05
CA GLY A 237 -5.39 -3.29 -1.25
C GLY A 237 -6.88 -3.37 -0.92
N ASP A 238 -7.43 -4.55 -0.64
CA ASP A 238 -8.85 -4.76 -0.32
C ASP A 238 -9.15 -4.70 1.18
N THR A 239 -8.25 -4.12 1.96
CA THR A 239 -8.39 -4.01 3.40
C THR A 239 -9.53 -3.07 3.81
N LEU A 240 -10.06 -3.33 5.00
CA LEU A 240 -10.94 -2.42 5.70
C LEU A 240 -10.20 -1.18 6.20
N LEU A 241 -10.84 -0.01 6.12
CA LEU A 241 -10.36 1.25 6.69
C LEU A 241 -10.58 1.30 8.20
N ASN A 242 -11.37 0.36 8.76
CA ASN A 242 -11.60 0.20 10.19
C ASN A 242 -11.00 -1.08 10.78
N GLY A 243 -10.23 -1.82 9.98
CA GLY A 243 -9.60 -3.07 10.41
C GLY A 243 -8.39 -2.87 11.32
N PRO A 244 -7.86 -3.93 11.95
CA PRO A 244 -6.66 -3.86 12.77
C PRO A 244 -5.47 -3.32 11.96
N ALA A 245 -4.70 -2.41 12.56
CA ALA A 245 -3.56 -1.78 11.93
C ALA A 245 -2.32 -1.78 12.84
N THR A 246 -1.16 -1.88 12.20
CA THR A 246 0.16 -1.76 12.85
C THR A 246 1.07 -1.02 11.89
N TYR A 247 1.61 0.12 12.31
CA TYR A 247 2.55 0.87 11.48
C TYR A 247 3.97 0.63 11.99
N LEU A 248 4.92 0.51 11.07
CA LEU A 248 6.34 0.49 11.43
C LEU A 248 6.91 1.89 11.29
N ALA A 249 7.38 2.46 12.40
CA ALA A 249 8.05 3.75 12.44
C ALA A 249 9.53 3.56 12.83
N LEU A 250 10.40 4.33 12.19
CA LEU A 250 11.86 4.17 12.30
C LEU A 250 12.54 5.49 12.64
N GLU A 251 13.59 5.43 13.46
CA GLU A 251 14.49 6.56 13.71
C GLU A 251 15.42 6.85 12.52
N PRO A 252 15.93 8.09 12.38
CA PRO A 252 16.88 8.44 11.33
C PRO A 252 18.25 7.80 11.62
N TYR A 253 19.03 7.62 10.55
CA TYR A 253 20.30 6.86 10.45
C TYR A 253 21.46 7.26 11.39
N ASN A 254 21.31 8.21 12.32
CA ASN A 254 22.39 8.68 13.19
C ASN A 254 22.48 7.98 14.56
N THR A 255 21.60 7.01 14.81
CA THR A 255 21.65 6.08 15.96
C THR A 255 21.60 4.65 15.43
N PRO A 256 22.14 3.63 16.15
CA PRO A 256 21.87 2.22 15.79
C PRO A 256 20.37 2.07 15.58
N GLN A 257 19.94 1.54 14.42
CA GLN A 257 18.52 1.51 14.03
C GLN A 257 17.68 0.89 15.16
N GLN A 258 17.01 1.73 15.94
CA GLN A 258 16.05 1.29 16.94
C GLN A 258 14.70 1.12 16.24
N LEU A 259 14.25 -0.12 16.19
CA LEU A 259 12.96 -0.52 15.65
C LEU A 259 11.91 -0.37 16.74
N ILE A 260 10.89 0.46 16.50
CA ILE A 260 9.74 0.56 17.41
C ILE A 260 8.48 0.15 16.66
N LEU A 261 7.83 -0.90 17.15
CA LEU A 261 6.53 -1.37 16.69
C LEU A 261 5.44 -0.58 17.44
N LEU A 262 4.52 0.04 16.70
CA LEU A 262 3.49 0.94 17.23
C LEU A 262 2.08 0.58 16.72
#